data_AF-A0A3M1X8N9-F1
#
_entry.id   AF-A0A3M1X8N9-F1
#
_cell.length_a   1.000
_cell.length_b   1.000
_cell.length_c   1.000
_cell.angle_alpha   90.00
_cell.angle_beta   90.00
_cell.angle_gamma   90.00
#
_symmetry.space_group_name_H-M   'P 1'
#
loop_
_entity.id
_entity.type
_entity.pdbx_description
1 polymer ?
#
loop_
_entity_poly.entity_id
_entity_poly.type
_entity_poly.pdbx_seq_one_letter_code
_entity_poly.pdbx_strand_id
1 'polypeptide(L)'
;MKRSHLAAHPYLSCNYWAPSQDTCVAECDAAWHLDLPTRERIWNLFSQAPEPVGYDPRIVPGWESFESESFAVLRLDPWRLRVMPGSVLMTGTGEVLVWQRQE
;
A
#
# COMPACT_ATOMS: atom_id res chain seq x y z
N MET A 1 3.76 -8.52 -16.02
CA MET A 1 2.33 -8.15 -15.96
C MET A 1 2.07 -6.89 -15.13
N LYS A 2 2.19 -6.90 -13.79
CA LYS A 2 1.89 -5.70 -12.96
C LYS A 2 2.73 -4.45 -13.32
N ARG A 3 4.05 -4.61 -13.54
CA ARG A 3 4.92 -3.50 -14.00
C ARG A 3 4.42 -2.87 -15.31
N SER A 4 4.09 -3.70 -16.29
CA SER A 4 3.58 -3.25 -17.60
C SER A 4 2.21 -2.55 -17.48
N HIS A 5 1.32 -3.04 -16.61
CA HIS A 5 0.04 -2.38 -16.37
C HIS A 5 0.22 -0.99 -15.77
N LEU A 6 1.06 -0.86 -14.73
CA LEU A 6 1.31 0.42 -14.09
C LEU A 6 2.04 1.41 -14.99
N ALA A 7 2.86 0.93 -15.94
CA ALA A 7 3.49 1.77 -16.94
C ALA A 7 2.48 2.37 -17.95
N ALA A 8 1.43 1.62 -18.30
CA ALA A 8 0.37 2.10 -19.20
C ALA A 8 -0.73 2.89 -18.47
N HIS A 9 -1.02 2.50 -17.22
CA HIS A 9 -2.09 3.02 -16.39
C HIS A 9 -1.59 3.17 -14.95
N PRO A 10 -1.09 4.36 -14.55
CA PRO A 10 -0.45 4.59 -13.25
C PRO A 10 -1.48 4.76 -12.12
N TYR A 11 -2.55 3.97 -12.14
CA TYR A 11 -3.69 4.05 -11.24
C TYR A 11 -3.90 2.70 -10.56
N LEU A 12 -4.12 2.72 -9.24
CA LEU A 12 -4.33 1.51 -8.45
C LEU A 12 -5.43 1.73 -7.40
N SER A 13 -6.34 0.77 -7.28
CA SER A 13 -7.27 0.67 -6.15
C SER A 13 -6.70 -0.32 -5.13
N CYS A 14 -6.51 0.14 -3.89
CA CYS A 14 -6.03 -0.65 -2.76
C CYS A 14 -7.16 -0.82 -1.75
N ASN A 15 -7.56 -2.07 -1.47
CA ASN A 15 -8.59 -2.37 -0.49
C ASN A 15 -7.99 -3.06 0.73
N TYR A 16 -8.26 -2.51 1.91
CA TYR A 16 -8.02 -3.16 3.19
C TYR A 16 -9.35 -3.62 3.79
N TRP A 17 -9.35 -4.82 4.37
CA TRP A 17 -10.46 -5.36 5.15
C TRP A 17 -9.93 -5.76 6.52
N ALA A 18 -10.59 -5.28 7.57
CA ALA A 18 -10.28 -5.65 8.94
C ALA A 18 -11.22 -6.77 9.42
N PRO A 19 -10.80 -7.63 10.37
CA PRO A 19 -11.67 -8.65 10.95
C PRO A 19 -12.97 -8.11 11.58
N SER A 20 -12.99 -6.83 11.98
CA SER A 20 -14.19 -6.07 12.39
C SER A 20 -15.22 -5.83 11.27
N GLN A 21 -14.94 -6.29 10.05
CA GLN A 21 -15.67 -6.02 8.81
C GLN A 21 -15.55 -4.58 8.29
N ASP A 22 -14.69 -3.76 8.90
CA ASP A 22 -14.37 -2.45 8.35
C ASP A 22 -13.65 -2.64 7.01
N THR A 23 -14.05 -1.86 6.01
CA THR A 23 -13.35 -1.80 4.72
C THR A 23 -12.84 -0.39 4.46
N CYS A 24 -11.64 -0.30 3.89
CA CYS A 24 -11.06 0.95 3.41
C CYS A 24 -10.58 0.74 1.97
N VAL A 25 -11.09 1.54 1.04
CA VAL A 25 -10.62 1.58 -0.35
C VAL A 25 -9.89 2.89 -0.59
N ALA A 26 -8.66 2.80 -1.07
CA ALA A 26 -7.86 3.91 -1.53
C ALA A 26 -7.69 3.84 -3.05
N GLU A 27 -8.15 4.87 -3.74
CA GLU A 27 -7.89 5.08 -5.17
C GLU A 27 -6.66 5.99 -5.30
N CYS A 28 -5.61 5.49 -5.94
CA CYS A 28 -4.27 6.06 -5.84
C CYS A 28 -3.59 6.25 -7.19
N ASP A 29 -2.85 7.35 -7.30
CA ASP A 29 -1.77 7.50 -8.29
C ASP A 29 -0.62 6.59 -7.83
N ALA A 30 -0.06 5.81 -8.75
CA ALA A 30 0.95 4.81 -8.44
C ALA A 30 2.26 5.11 -9.17
N ALA A 31 3.36 5.19 -8.43
CA ALA A 31 4.68 5.53 -8.96
C ALA A 31 5.76 4.58 -8.46
N TRP A 32 6.61 4.12 -9.39
CA TRP A 32 7.80 3.33 -9.04
C TRP A 32 8.90 4.25 -8.51
N HIS A 33 9.43 3.92 -7.35
CA HIS A 33 10.65 4.47 -6.79
C HIS A 33 11.77 3.44 -6.89
N LEU A 34 12.73 3.74 -7.77
CA LEU A 34 13.88 2.89 -8.06
C LEU A 34 15.20 3.49 -7.52
N ASP A 35 15.15 4.71 -7.00
CA ASP A 35 16.31 5.39 -6.43
C ASP A 35 16.79 4.69 -5.15
N LEU A 36 18.12 4.57 -5.00
CA LEU A 36 18.74 3.91 -3.85
C LEU A 36 18.33 4.52 -2.50
N PRO A 37 18.27 5.86 -2.32
CA PRO A 37 17.88 6.44 -1.04
C PRO A 37 16.47 6.02 -0.58
N THR A 38 15.49 6.00 -1.49
CA THR A 38 14.13 5.56 -1.15
C THR A 38 14.10 4.07 -0.85
N ARG A 39 14.82 3.26 -1.62
CA ARG A 39 14.89 1.82 -1.42
C ARG A 39 15.53 1.46 -0.08
N GLU A 40 16.65 2.08 0.26
CA GLU A 40 17.32 1.89 1.56
C GLU A 40 16.39 2.27 2.72
N ARG A 41 15.74 3.44 2.64
CA ARG A 41 14.81 3.90 3.68
C ARG A 41 13.67 2.90 3.91
N ILE A 42 13.04 2.40 2.85
CA ILE A 42 11.91 1.47 2.97
C ILE A 42 12.36 0.08 3.39
N TRP A 43 13.51 -0.38 2.91
CA TRP A 43 14.12 -1.62 3.39
C TRP A 43 14.35 -1.58 4.90
N ASN A 44 14.97 -0.50 5.39
CA ASN A 44 15.22 -0.28 6.80
C ASN A 44 13.93 -0.13 7.61
N LEU A 45 12.88 0.47 7.03
CA LEU A 45 11.57 0.57 7.68
C LEU A 45 11.02 -0.82 8.05
N PHE A 46 11.10 -1.80 7.15
CA PHE A 46 10.63 -3.15 7.42
C PHE A 46 11.59 -3.95 8.30
N SER A 47 12.91 -3.85 8.06
CA SER A 47 13.89 -4.63 8.83
C SER A 47 14.03 -4.17 10.29
N GLN A 48 13.70 -2.91 10.59
CA GLN A 48 13.83 -2.32 11.92
C GLN A 48 12.49 -2.15 12.66
N ALA A 49 11.36 -2.34 12.00
CA ALA A 49 10.06 -2.25 12.66
C ALA A 49 9.87 -3.39 13.68
N PRO A 50 9.12 -3.18 14.77
CA PRO A 50 8.77 -4.26 15.68
C PRO A 50 7.83 -5.27 15.03
N GLU A 51 7.83 -6.50 15.54
CA GLU A 51 6.80 -7.48 15.19
C GLU A 51 5.39 -6.96 15.56
N PRO A 52 4.35 -7.35 14.81
CA PRO A 52 4.38 -8.33 13.71
C PRO A 52 4.66 -7.74 12.32
N VAL A 53 4.86 -6.43 12.22
CA VAL A 53 4.96 -5.74 10.91
C VAL A 53 6.39 -5.69 10.38
N GLY A 54 7.38 -5.73 11.27
CA GLY A 54 8.78 -5.84 10.89
C GLY A 54 9.16 -7.26 10.47
N TYR A 55 10.01 -7.35 9.45
CA TYR A 55 10.58 -8.60 8.96
C TYR A 55 11.87 -8.30 8.19
N ASP A 56 12.75 -9.29 8.10
CA ASP A 56 13.93 -9.22 7.23
C ASP A 56 13.49 -9.35 5.76
N PRO A 57 13.62 -8.33 4.91
CA PRO A 57 13.15 -8.41 3.53
C PRO A 57 13.82 -9.51 2.69
N ARG A 58 14.96 -10.05 3.16
CA ARG A 58 15.68 -11.18 2.54
C ARG A 58 14.90 -12.50 2.55
N ILE A 59 13.77 -12.58 3.24
CA ILE A 59 12.85 -13.73 3.11
C ILE A 59 12.25 -13.84 1.70
N VAL A 60 12.23 -12.76 0.92
CA VAL A 60 11.69 -12.73 -0.44
C VAL A 60 12.76 -13.17 -1.44
N PRO A 61 12.52 -14.21 -2.28
CA PRO A 61 13.49 -14.65 -3.27
C PRO A 61 13.91 -13.53 -4.22
N GLY A 62 15.22 -13.36 -4.36
CA GLY A 62 15.84 -12.31 -5.18
C GLY A 62 16.06 -10.99 -4.45
N TRP A 63 15.66 -10.82 -3.20
CA TRP A 63 15.90 -9.61 -2.40
C TRP A 63 17.10 -9.82 -1.47
N GLU A 64 18.33 -9.76 -1.99
CA GLU A 64 19.55 -9.92 -1.19
C GLU A 64 19.89 -8.68 -0.37
N SER A 65 19.61 -7.49 -0.92
CA SER A 65 19.77 -6.20 -0.24
C SER A 65 18.82 -5.15 -0.82
N PHE A 66 18.82 -3.95 -0.22
CA PHE A 66 18.09 -2.81 -0.77
C PHE A 66 18.59 -2.37 -2.15
N GLU A 67 19.72 -2.90 -2.64
CA GLU A 67 20.30 -2.62 -3.98
C GLU A 67 19.87 -3.65 -5.04
N SER A 68 19.35 -4.83 -4.67
CA SER A 68 18.93 -5.89 -5.61
C SER A 68 17.99 -5.41 -6.71
N GLU A 69 18.27 -5.64 -7.98
CA GLU A 69 17.45 -5.11 -9.11
C GLU A 69 15.97 -5.56 -9.10
N SER A 70 15.69 -6.65 -8.40
CA SER A 70 14.37 -7.22 -8.15
C SER A 70 13.55 -6.44 -7.11
N PHE A 71 14.20 -5.64 -6.25
CA PHE A 71 13.57 -4.84 -5.20
C PHE A 71 13.25 -3.43 -5.72
N ALA A 72 12.01 -3.01 -5.51
CA ALA A 72 11.53 -1.68 -5.88
C ALA A 72 10.43 -1.25 -4.91
N VAL A 73 10.29 0.06 -4.74
CA VAL A 73 9.22 0.65 -3.91
C VAL A 73 8.12 1.14 -4.85
N LEU A 74 6.86 0.81 -4.52
CA LEU A 74 5.70 1.40 -5.18
C LEU A 74 5.07 2.41 -4.23
N ARG A 75 5.12 3.69 -4.58
CA ARG A 75 4.42 4.75 -3.86
C ARG A 75 2.97 4.81 -4.33
N LEU A 76 2.05 4.91 -3.38
CA LEU A 76 0.63 5.15 -3.61
C LEU A 76 0.29 6.54 -3.07
N ASP A 77 -0.28 7.39 -3.91
CA ASP A 77 -0.73 8.73 -3.56
C ASP A 77 -2.26 8.80 -3.72
N PRO A 78 -3.04 8.64 -2.63
CA PRO A 78 -4.49 8.53 -2.74
C PRO A 78 -5.12 9.86 -3.13
N TRP A 79 -5.99 9.86 -4.14
CA TRP A 79 -6.88 10.99 -4.43
C TRP A 79 -8.27 10.79 -3.82
N ARG A 80 -8.63 9.56 -3.43
CA ARG A 80 -9.88 9.25 -2.76
C ARG A 80 -9.72 8.09 -1.78
N LEU A 81 -10.27 8.25 -0.59
CA LEU A 81 -10.42 7.20 0.42
C LEU A 81 -11.91 6.99 0.70
N ARG A 82 -12.34 5.73 0.82
CA ARG A 82 -13.67 5.36 1.29
C ARG A 82 -13.53 4.37 2.43
N VAL A 83 -14.02 4.72 3.62
CA VAL A 83 -14.08 3.83 4.78
C VAL A 83 -15.54 3.48 5.05
N MET A 84 -15.85 2.19 5.05
CA MET A 84 -17.15 1.67 5.46
C MET A 84 -16.98 0.88 6.76
N PRO A 85 -17.53 1.38 7.88
CA PRO A 85 -17.55 0.64 9.13
C PRO A 85 -18.31 -0.69 8.99
N GLY A 86 -17.85 -1.72 9.70
CA GLY A 86 -18.49 -3.03 9.71
C GLY A 86 -19.94 -3.01 10.21
N SER A 87 -20.32 -2.03 11.05
CA SER A 87 -21.70 -1.83 11.49
C SER A 87 -22.66 -1.55 10.33
N VAL A 88 -22.19 -0.89 9.26
CA VAL A 88 -23.01 -0.65 8.06
C VAL A 88 -23.39 -1.98 7.42
N LEU A 89 -22.45 -2.93 7.36
CA LEU A 89 -22.70 -4.27 6.84
C LEU A 89 -23.55 -5.13 7.81
N MET A 90 -23.22 -5.09 9.10
CA MET A 90 -23.77 -6.04 10.08
C MET A 90 -25.14 -5.63 10.63
N THR A 91 -25.38 -4.33 10.80
CA THR A 91 -26.59 -3.79 11.43
C THR A 91 -27.29 -2.73 10.59
N GLY A 92 -26.74 -2.36 9.43
CA GLY A 92 -27.29 -1.29 8.59
C GLY A 92 -27.14 0.10 9.20
N THR A 93 -26.28 0.29 10.20
CA THR A 93 -26.11 1.54 10.95
C THR A 93 -24.68 2.07 10.87
N GLY A 94 -24.53 3.39 10.86
CA GLY A 94 -23.23 4.07 10.74
C GLY A 94 -23.14 4.92 9.48
N GLU A 95 -21.97 5.52 9.28
CA GLU A 95 -21.70 6.43 8.17
C GLU A 95 -20.53 5.91 7.33
N VAL A 96 -20.68 5.94 6.00
CA VAL A 96 -19.56 5.71 5.08
C VAL A 96 -18.76 7.00 4.96
N LEU A 97 -17.53 6.98 5.44
CA LEU A 97 -16.64 8.13 5.37
C LEU A 97 -15.98 8.18 3.99
N VAL A 98 -15.98 9.36 3.38
CA VAL A 98 -15.30 9.62 2.11
C VAL A 98 -14.39 10.82 2.26
N TRP A 99 -13.13 10.64 1.90
CA TRP A 99 -12.18 11.74 1.72
C TRP A 99 -11.75 11.81 0.27
N GLN A 100 -11.52 13.03 -0.22
CA GLN A 100 -10.94 13.30 -1.54
C GLN A 100 -9.85 14.37 -1.40
N ARG A 101 -8.78 14.23 -2.18
CA ARG A 101 -7.73 15.25 -2.28
C ARG A 101 -8.36 16.55 -2.81
N GLN A 102 -8.10 17.67 -2.14
CA GLN A 102 -8.51 18.99 -2.63
C GLN A 102 -7.53 19.42 -3.73
N GLU A 103 -8.08 20.05 -4.78
CA GLU A 103 -7.30 20.61 -5.90
C GLU A 103 -6.38 21.76 -5.48
#